data_AF-A0A1G4J350-F1
#
_entry.id   AF-A0A1G4J350-F1
#
_cell.length_a   1.000
_cell.length_b   1.000
_cell.length_c   1.000
_cell.angle_alpha   90.00
_cell.angle_beta   90.00
_cell.angle_gamma   90.00
#
_symmetry.space_group_name_H-M   'P 1'
#
loop_
_entity.id
_entity.type
_entity.pdbx_description
1 polymer ?
#
loop_
_entity_poly.entity_id
_entity_poly.type
_entity_poly.pdbx_seq_one_letter_code
_entity_poly.pdbx_strand_id
1 'polypeptide(L)'
;MNFYILTIFALLQALSVYGFDAQSKTNVAVYWGQASAGSQESLATYCESGDVDIVLLSFLYAFPNPLKLDFSSACSSTFSDGLLHCSQIASDIKTCQGLGKKVFLSLGGESGAYGFSDDSEAESFADTLWNTFGEGSGSERPFDDAVVDGFDFDIENNNQNGYVALAKKLRQYYNSASKDFYISAAPQCYYPDASVGNLLSNAEVDFAFIQFYNNYCNVDKQFNWDTWQNFAETVSPNSDIKLFLGLPGSPTAAGSGYISDTDEVSSTVKSISSSSNFGGIMLWDASQSFKNTINGKTYVSLMKDALEQNVLSSSSAAPAVSSAAPSAVTSGITSASTLSSSTSASGSSSSPSSSSTSDSFTSVSLSSASIPPTTSVSTTTSSSITSTIPATTTGSTSTPSTTPVPVYSSQTSNVATANAPLPFSSTNTFTPSTLVTQVGTFSSAPAWSSTPVTNTPSSSVTPETTSSASASTSNSQQRFTTTLTPTSAAPTSAAPTSAPPTSAPPTSAPPTSAPPTSALPTSTATTASTQETASSSWAHDRAIALNKQYSEGQMNGSSECFEGEISCSADGQIAICDHNEWVYMECAAGTTCYAYDSDNVVFTSCNFSYLKSSFQ
;
A
#
# COMPACT_ATOMS: atom_id res chain seq x y z
N MET A 1 21.27 16.06 -50.69
CA MET A 1 20.50 16.76 -49.64
C MET A 1 19.31 15.95 -49.11
N ASN A 2 18.63 15.13 -49.94
CA ASN A 2 17.49 14.31 -49.50
C ASN A 2 17.82 13.10 -48.62
N PHE A 3 19.07 12.62 -48.58
CA PHE A 3 19.46 11.47 -47.73
C PHE A 3 19.70 11.85 -46.25
N TYR A 4 20.02 13.12 -45.96
CA TYR A 4 20.24 13.61 -44.59
C TYR A 4 18.95 13.99 -43.87
N ILE A 5 17.87 14.27 -44.61
CA ILE A 5 16.56 14.61 -44.02
C ILE A 5 15.81 13.34 -43.58
N LEU A 6 15.97 12.22 -44.29
CA LEU A 6 15.36 10.93 -43.90
C LEU A 6 16.01 10.32 -42.64
N THR A 7 17.31 10.51 -42.41
CA THR A 7 17.98 9.99 -41.20
C THR A 7 17.62 10.79 -39.94
N ILE A 8 17.35 12.09 -40.05
CA ILE A 8 16.89 12.92 -38.93
C ILE A 8 15.43 12.57 -38.55
N PHE A 9 14.57 12.25 -39.53
CA PHE A 9 13.19 11.84 -39.25
C PHE A 9 13.07 10.43 -38.64
N ALA A 10 14.03 9.53 -38.92
CA ALA A 10 14.10 8.21 -38.30
C ALA A 10 14.68 8.26 -36.87
N LEU A 11 15.56 9.22 -36.57
CA LEU A 11 16.11 9.41 -35.21
C LEU A 11 15.13 10.15 -34.27
N LEU A 12 14.20 10.95 -34.81
CA LEU A 12 13.17 11.65 -34.04
C LEU A 12 11.98 10.75 -33.62
N GLN A 13 11.83 9.56 -34.20
CA GLN A 13 10.82 8.57 -33.76
C GLN A 13 11.32 7.63 -32.65
N ALA A 14 12.60 7.74 -32.25
CA ALA A 14 13.21 6.89 -31.22
C ALA A 14 13.23 7.55 -29.82
N LEU A 15 12.61 8.72 -29.65
CA LEU A 15 12.44 9.40 -28.37
C LEU A 15 10.97 9.72 -28.08
N SER A 16 10.07 8.82 -28.46
CA SER A 16 8.77 8.75 -27.80
C SER A 16 9.06 8.32 -26.36
N VAL A 17 9.29 9.27 -25.45
CA VAL A 17 9.11 9.00 -24.03
C VAL A 17 7.66 8.57 -23.92
N TYR A 18 7.42 7.26 -23.84
CA TYR A 18 6.10 6.75 -23.52
C TYR A 18 5.82 7.25 -22.10
N GLY A 19 5.09 8.35 -22.01
CA GLY A 19 4.64 8.88 -20.74
C GLY A 19 3.80 7.83 -20.03
N PHE A 20 3.86 7.82 -18.70
CA PHE A 20 2.98 7.01 -17.88
C PHE A 20 1.52 7.13 -18.32
N ASP A 21 0.86 5.98 -18.47
CA ASP A 21 -0.56 5.88 -18.72
C ASP A 21 -1.22 5.17 -17.53
N ALA A 22 -1.96 5.93 -16.72
CA ALA A 22 -2.70 5.41 -15.58
C ALA A 22 -3.75 4.36 -15.96
N GLN A 23 -4.20 4.36 -17.23
CA GLN A 23 -5.19 3.41 -17.74
C GLN A 23 -4.55 2.16 -18.33
N SER A 24 -3.22 2.14 -18.50
CA SER A 24 -2.50 0.96 -18.95
C SER A 24 -2.62 -0.18 -17.95
N LYS A 25 -2.71 -1.39 -18.50
CA LYS A 25 -2.74 -2.65 -17.76
C LYS A 25 -1.34 -3.26 -17.57
N THR A 26 -0.32 -2.59 -18.10
CA THR A 26 1.08 -3.07 -18.10
C THR A 26 1.98 -2.23 -17.21
N ASN A 27 1.41 -1.52 -16.23
CA ASN A 27 2.20 -0.75 -15.28
C ASN A 27 2.85 -1.67 -14.25
N VAL A 28 4.10 -1.38 -13.90
CA VAL A 28 4.81 -1.99 -12.78
C VAL A 28 5.08 -0.91 -11.72
N ALA A 29 4.57 -1.15 -10.52
CA ALA A 29 4.84 -0.33 -9.35
C ALA A 29 5.88 -1.01 -8.45
N VAL A 30 6.81 -0.25 -7.87
CA VAL A 30 7.80 -0.77 -6.92
C VAL A 30 7.89 0.12 -5.68
N TYR A 31 7.94 -0.51 -4.50
CA TYR A 31 8.36 0.17 -3.28
C TYR A 31 9.87 0.43 -3.32
N TRP A 32 10.33 1.57 -2.80
CA TRP A 32 11.75 1.92 -2.71
C TRP A 32 12.01 2.78 -1.48
N GLY A 33 13.08 2.50 -0.73
CA GLY A 33 13.46 3.29 0.44
C GLY A 33 13.89 2.46 1.63
N GLN A 34 13.32 1.27 1.83
CA GLN A 34 13.61 0.42 2.99
C GLN A 34 14.75 -0.58 2.77
N ALA A 35 15.25 -0.72 1.55
CA ALA A 35 16.36 -1.60 1.19
C ALA A 35 16.18 -3.04 1.68
N SER A 36 15.02 -3.67 1.42
CA SER A 36 14.69 -5.03 1.89
C SER A 36 15.78 -6.07 1.58
N ALA A 37 16.51 -5.92 0.48
CA ALA A 37 17.64 -6.79 0.12
C ALA A 37 18.95 -6.53 0.90
N GLY A 38 18.92 -5.67 1.92
CA GLY A 38 20.02 -5.24 2.79
C GLY A 38 20.79 -4.02 2.28
N SER A 39 20.70 -3.72 0.98
CA SER A 39 21.27 -2.53 0.34
C SER A 39 20.42 -2.17 -0.87
N GLN A 40 20.31 -0.89 -1.17
CA GLN A 40 19.61 -0.40 -2.36
C GLN A 40 20.46 0.63 -3.12
N GLU A 41 20.26 0.71 -4.42
CA GLU A 41 20.80 1.79 -5.25
C GLU A 41 19.98 3.08 -5.11
N SER A 42 20.42 4.13 -5.81
CA SER A 42 19.71 5.41 -5.86
C SER A 42 18.31 5.25 -6.47
N LEU A 43 17.40 6.18 -6.18
CA LEU A 43 16.05 6.17 -6.76
C LEU A 43 16.12 6.27 -8.28
N ALA A 44 17.00 7.15 -8.80
CA ALA A 44 17.17 7.34 -10.24
C ALA A 44 17.60 6.06 -10.97
N THR A 45 18.46 5.24 -10.35
CA THR A 45 18.90 3.95 -10.93
C THR A 45 17.73 3.05 -11.32
N TYR A 46 16.74 2.93 -10.44
CA TYR A 46 15.57 2.09 -10.73
C TYR A 46 14.63 2.74 -11.76
N CYS A 47 14.52 4.07 -11.76
CA CYS A 47 13.73 4.82 -12.74
C CYS A 47 14.31 4.80 -14.16
N GLU A 48 15.62 4.61 -14.31
CA GLU A 48 16.27 4.41 -15.62
C GLU A 48 15.85 3.09 -16.29
N SER A 49 15.31 2.14 -15.53
CA SER A 49 14.75 0.92 -16.09
C SER A 49 13.47 1.16 -16.89
N GLY A 50 13.35 0.46 -18.01
CA GLY A 50 12.10 0.37 -18.76
C GLY A 50 11.03 -0.49 -18.07
N ASP A 51 11.42 -1.26 -17.06
CA ASP A 51 10.55 -2.25 -16.39
C ASP A 51 9.73 -1.66 -15.23
N VAL A 52 9.90 -0.37 -14.90
CA VAL A 52 9.24 0.31 -13.78
C VAL A 52 8.47 1.51 -14.30
N ASP A 53 7.24 1.71 -13.82
CA ASP A 53 6.37 2.83 -14.24
C ASP A 53 6.00 3.74 -13.04
N ILE A 54 5.82 3.16 -11.86
CA ILE A 54 5.50 3.84 -10.60
C ILE A 54 6.52 3.47 -9.53
N VAL A 55 7.01 4.45 -8.77
CA VAL A 55 7.85 4.23 -7.58
C VAL A 55 7.16 4.81 -6.34
N LEU A 56 7.11 4.03 -5.27
CA LEU A 56 6.51 4.39 -3.99
C LEU A 56 7.64 4.61 -2.99
N LEU A 57 7.85 5.85 -2.55
CA LEU A 57 8.92 6.22 -1.60
C LEU A 57 8.54 5.80 -0.19
N SER A 58 9.29 4.86 0.37
CA SER A 58 8.97 4.11 1.59
C SER A 58 9.94 4.48 2.71
N PHE A 59 9.58 5.28 3.72
CA PHE A 59 8.24 5.79 4.05
C PHE A 59 8.24 7.13 4.78
N LEU A 60 7.09 7.81 4.76
CA LEU A 60 6.66 8.67 5.86
C LEU A 60 6.05 7.79 6.97
N TYR A 61 6.89 7.38 7.92
CA TYR A 61 6.57 6.34 8.89
C TYR A 61 6.04 6.84 10.24
N ALA A 62 6.03 8.16 10.48
CA ALA A 62 5.37 8.75 11.65
C ALA A 62 4.69 10.08 11.28
N PHE A 63 3.43 10.22 11.71
CA PHE A 63 2.56 11.37 11.46
C PHE A 63 1.30 11.33 12.35
N PRO A 64 0.56 12.44 12.56
CA PRO A 64 0.81 13.80 12.06
C PRO A 64 1.93 14.55 12.78
N ASN A 65 2.21 14.20 14.04
CA ASN A 65 3.23 14.86 14.85
C ASN A 65 3.89 13.85 15.83
N PRO A 66 5.21 13.62 15.74
CA PRO A 66 6.16 14.22 14.80
C PRO A 66 5.97 13.72 13.36
N LEU A 67 6.41 14.53 12.39
CA LEU A 67 6.55 14.11 10.99
C LEU A 67 7.92 13.45 10.82
N LYS A 68 7.99 12.16 10.45
CA LYS A 68 9.26 11.47 10.25
C LYS A 68 9.28 10.61 8.99
N LEU A 69 10.43 10.68 8.31
CA LEU A 69 10.77 9.91 7.12
C LEU A 69 11.87 8.92 7.47
N ASP A 70 11.86 7.76 6.81
CA ASP A 70 12.96 6.82 6.83
C ASP A 70 13.13 6.26 5.41
N PHE A 71 14.33 6.41 4.85
CA PHE A 71 14.73 5.85 3.55
C PHE A 71 16.01 5.04 3.69
N SER A 72 16.17 4.38 4.85
CA SER A 72 17.34 3.56 5.17
C SER A 72 18.63 4.35 4.92
N SER A 73 19.61 3.72 4.31
CA SER A 73 20.89 4.36 3.98
C SER A 73 20.83 5.43 2.88
N ALA A 74 19.70 5.62 2.19
CA ALA A 74 19.60 6.54 1.06
C ALA A 74 19.52 8.02 1.46
N CYS A 75 19.18 8.32 2.72
CA CYS A 75 19.16 9.68 3.23
C CYS A 75 19.45 9.70 4.74
N SER A 76 20.40 10.56 5.16
CA SER A 76 20.80 10.70 6.56
C SER A 76 20.94 12.15 7.02
N SER A 77 20.85 13.11 6.09
CA SER A 77 20.87 14.53 6.42
C SER A 77 19.52 14.96 6.99
N THR A 78 19.51 15.92 7.91
CA THR A 78 18.30 16.41 8.57
C THR A 78 18.27 17.93 8.63
N PHE A 79 17.06 18.48 8.74
CA PHE A 79 16.83 19.80 9.27
C PHE A 79 17.19 19.87 10.77
N SER A 80 17.09 21.06 11.34
CA SER A 80 17.48 21.31 12.74
C SER A 80 16.59 20.62 13.77
N ASP A 81 15.34 20.31 13.40
CA ASP A 81 14.35 19.64 14.22
C ASP A 81 14.42 18.09 14.13
N GLY A 82 15.25 17.58 13.22
CA GLY A 82 15.46 16.15 12.98
C GLY A 82 14.63 15.56 11.83
N LEU A 83 13.78 16.34 11.14
CA LEU A 83 13.13 15.90 9.91
C LEU A 83 14.20 15.65 8.83
N LEU A 84 14.09 14.57 8.05
CA LEU A 84 15.05 14.27 6.99
C LEU A 84 15.06 15.39 5.92
N HIS A 85 16.26 15.68 5.41
CA HIS A 85 16.50 16.58 4.28
C HIS A 85 17.32 15.83 3.21
N CYS A 86 16.67 15.46 2.12
CA CYS A 86 17.12 14.44 1.18
C CYS A 86 17.33 15.00 -0.23
N SER A 87 18.30 15.90 -0.42
CA SER A 87 18.55 16.55 -1.72
C SER A 87 18.88 15.58 -2.87
N GLN A 88 19.49 14.42 -2.59
CA GLN A 88 19.70 13.41 -3.65
C GLN A 88 18.36 12.80 -4.10
N ILE A 89 17.49 12.44 -3.16
CA ILE A 89 16.14 11.93 -3.47
C ILE A 89 15.34 13.01 -4.21
N ALA A 90 15.46 14.28 -3.82
CA ALA A 90 14.85 15.41 -4.52
C ALA A 90 15.26 15.47 -6.01
N SER A 91 16.57 15.34 -6.28
CA SER A 91 17.08 15.31 -7.65
C SER A 91 16.55 14.09 -8.40
N ASP A 92 16.55 12.92 -7.77
CA ASP A 92 16.14 11.66 -8.39
C ASP A 92 14.63 11.63 -8.70
N ILE A 93 13.77 12.21 -7.85
CA ILE A 93 12.34 12.38 -8.13
C ILE A 93 12.15 13.08 -9.48
N LYS A 94 12.86 14.20 -9.70
CA LYS A 94 12.77 14.96 -10.96
C LYS A 94 13.33 14.16 -12.14
N THR A 95 14.39 13.38 -11.94
CA THR A 95 14.92 12.47 -12.96
C THR A 95 13.86 11.42 -13.35
N CYS A 96 13.24 10.75 -12.38
CA CYS A 96 12.17 9.78 -12.62
C CYS A 96 11.01 10.40 -13.40
N GLN A 97 10.54 11.58 -12.98
CA GLN A 97 9.48 12.32 -13.66
C GLN A 97 9.87 12.74 -15.09
N GLY A 98 11.13 13.15 -15.29
CA GLY A 98 11.68 13.45 -16.62
C GLY A 98 11.76 12.21 -17.54
N LEU A 99 11.85 11.01 -16.97
CA LEU A 99 11.77 9.73 -17.66
C LEU A 99 10.32 9.22 -17.81
N GLY A 100 9.33 10.04 -17.44
CA GLY A 100 7.91 9.72 -17.57
C GLY A 100 7.36 8.81 -16.46
N LYS A 101 8.13 8.53 -15.41
CA LYS A 101 7.71 7.71 -14.26
C LYS A 101 6.89 8.54 -13.27
N LYS A 102 6.08 7.86 -12.44
CA LYS A 102 5.38 8.50 -11.32
C LYS A 102 6.05 8.16 -10.00
N VAL A 103 6.19 9.15 -9.12
CA VAL A 103 6.81 8.97 -7.80
C VAL A 103 5.87 9.42 -6.70
N PHE A 104 5.36 8.49 -5.89
CA PHE A 104 4.47 8.79 -4.76
C PHE A 104 5.25 8.73 -3.45
N LEU A 105 4.85 9.54 -2.47
CA LEU A 105 5.30 9.33 -1.10
C LEU A 105 4.35 8.34 -0.42
N SER A 106 4.88 7.24 0.09
CA SER A 106 4.09 6.25 0.83
C SER A 106 4.07 6.58 2.32
N LEU A 107 2.86 6.62 2.87
CA LEU A 107 2.56 6.89 4.27
C LEU A 107 2.34 5.55 4.98
N GLY A 108 3.01 5.36 6.11
CA GLY A 108 2.76 4.25 7.01
C GLY A 108 3.92 3.26 7.08
N GLY A 109 3.69 2.02 6.65
CA GLY A 109 4.59 0.88 6.81
C GLY A 109 4.52 0.24 8.22
N GLU A 110 5.35 -0.77 8.46
CA GLU A 110 5.32 -1.62 9.65
C GLU A 110 5.47 -0.88 11.01
N SER A 111 6.02 0.34 11.04
CA SER A 111 6.29 1.05 12.30
C SER A 111 5.06 1.28 13.18
N GLY A 112 3.87 1.42 12.58
CA GLY A 112 2.61 1.71 13.28
C GLY A 112 2.54 3.04 14.05
N ALA A 113 3.58 3.88 14.00
CA ALA A 113 3.72 5.12 14.78
C ALA A 113 2.98 6.31 14.15
N TYR A 114 1.76 6.07 13.67
CA TYR A 114 0.98 7.02 12.90
C TYR A 114 -0.53 6.81 13.04
N GLY A 115 -1.28 7.84 12.63
CA GLY A 115 -2.74 7.81 12.58
C GLY A 115 -3.35 9.10 13.11
N PHE A 116 -4.67 9.18 13.07
CA PHE A 116 -5.41 10.39 13.43
C PHE A 116 -6.40 10.12 14.57
N SER A 117 -6.56 11.11 15.42
CA SER A 117 -7.58 11.12 16.48
C SER A 117 -8.99 11.33 15.91
N ASP A 118 -9.11 12.18 14.89
CA ASP A 118 -10.35 12.48 14.17
C ASP A 118 -10.09 12.99 12.74
N ASP A 119 -11.19 13.23 12.00
CA ASP A 119 -11.15 13.71 10.62
C ASP A 119 -10.56 15.13 10.50
N SER A 120 -10.75 16.00 11.50
CA SER A 120 -10.25 17.39 11.45
C SER A 120 -8.73 17.44 11.55
N GLU A 121 -8.13 16.55 12.35
CA GLU A 121 -6.68 16.38 12.42
C GLU A 121 -6.13 15.87 11.07
N ALA A 122 -6.83 14.92 10.45
CA ALA A 122 -6.46 14.36 9.16
C ALA A 122 -6.57 15.39 8.02
N GLU A 123 -7.61 16.24 8.01
CA GLU A 123 -7.73 17.36 7.07
C GLU A 123 -6.60 18.39 7.25
N SER A 124 -6.26 18.73 8.49
CA SER A 124 -5.13 19.62 8.79
C SER A 124 -3.79 19.00 8.34
N PHE A 125 -3.69 17.67 8.44
CA PHE A 125 -2.52 16.96 7.97
C PHE A 125 -2.43 16.92 6.43
N ALA A 126 -3.54 16.93 5.72
CA ALA A 126 -3.55 17.09 4.26
C ALA A 126 -2.88 18.40 3.83
N ASP A 127 -3.15 19.50 4.56
CA ASP A 127 -2.50 20.79 4.33
C ASP A 127 -0.98 20.69 4.58
N THR A 128 -0.58 19.91 5.58
CA THR A 128 0.84 19.64 5.88
C THR A 128 1.49 18.88 4.72
N LEU A 129 0.90 17.77 4.26
CA LEU A 129 1.43 17.00 3.13
C LEU A 129 1.55 17.85 1.86
N TRP A 130 0.52 18.63 1.55
CA TRP A 130 0.49 19.48 0.37
C TRP A 130 1.58 20.55 0.40
N ASN A 131 1.78 21.20 1.55
CA ASN A 131 2.80 22.24 1.71
C ASN A 131 4.23 21.71 1.83
N THR A 132 4.41 20.49 2.30
CA THR A 132 5.72 19.88 2.52
C THR A 132 6.23 19.09 1.31
N PHE A 133 5.34 18.36 0.62
CA PHE A 133 5.70 17.43 -0.45
C PHE A 133 4.97 17.69 -1.78
N GLY A 134 3.82 18.37 -1.75
CA GLY A 134 3.06 18.79 -2.93
C GLY A 134 3.47 20.15 -3.49
N GLU A 135 2.60 20.79 -4.26
CA GLU A 135 2.82 22.13 -4.85
C GLU A 135 2.53 23.28 -3.88
N GLY A 136 2.16 22.98 -2.63
CA GLY A 136 2.06 23.98 -1.59
C GLY A 136 3.43 24.54 -1.19
N SER A 137 3.44 25.44 -0.20
CA SER A 137 4.65 26.13 0.25
C SER A 137 4.91 25.85 1.73
N GLY A 138 6.13 25.40 2.03
CA GLY A 138 6.59 25.09 3.39
C GLY A 138 8.05 25.51 3.59
N SER A 139 8.45 25.75 4.85
CA SER A 139 9.81 26.18 5.20
C SER A 139 10.83 25.05 5.23
N GLU A 140 10.40 23.85 5.65
CA GLU A 140 11.22 22.64 5.68
C GLU A 140 10.61 21.63 4.73
N ARG A 141 11.24 21.45 3.58
CA ARG A 141 10.80 20.54 2.53
C ARG A 141 11.84 19.44 2.35
N PRO A 142 11.58 18.20 2.81
CA PRO A 142 12.54 17.10 2.74
C PRO A 142 13.09 16.82 1.34
N PHE A 143 12.30 17.12 0.30
CA PHE A 143 12.70 16.94 -1.09
C PHE A 143 12.94 18.27 -1.81
N ASP A 144 13.39 19.31 -1.09
CA ASP A 144 13.65 20.64 -1.65
C ASP A 144 12.46 21.16 -2.48
N ASP A 145 12.70 21.53 -3.73
CA ASP A 145 11.72 21.98 -4.71
C ASP A 145 11.14 20.82 -5.56
N ALA A 146 11.49 19.57 -5.29
CA ALA A 146 10.82 18.43 -5.90
C ALA A 146 9.38 18.32 -5.36
N VAL A 147 8.48 17.89 -6.23
CA VAL A 147 7.06 17.72 -5.95
C VAL A 147 6.69 16.29 -6.34
N VAL A 148 6.21 15.51 -5.38
CA VAL A 148 5.76 14.12 -5.64
C VAL A 148 4.56 14.11 -6.59
N ASP A 149 4.24 12.97 -7.18
CA ASP A 149 3.08 12.80 -8.06
C ASP A 149 1.84 12.30 -7.32
N GLY A 150 1.93 12.09 -6.00
CA GLY A 150 0.83 11.54 -5.23
C GLY A 150 1.24 11.03 -3.87
N PHE A 151 0.26 10.48 -3.17
CA PHE A 151 0.43 9.85 -1.86
C PHE A 151 -0.13 8.45 -1.88
N ASP A 152 0.67 7.52 -1.38
CA ASP A 152 0.31 6.12 -1.18
C ASP A 152 -0.03 5.88 0.29
N PHE A 153 -1.11 5.15 0.56
CA PHE A 153 -1.61 4.84 1.89
C PHE A 153 -1.31 3.37 2.20
N ASP A 154 -0.12 3.11 2.73
CA ASP A 154 0.34 1.79 3.19
C ASP A 154 0.18 1.69 4.70
N ILE A 155 -1.08 1.69 5.14
CA ILE A 155 -1.45 1.73 6.56
C ILE A 155 -1.59 0.30 7.07
N GLU A 156 -0.82 -0.06 8.09
CA GLU A 156 -0.71 -1.45 8.55
C GLU A 156 -1.12 -1.66 10.02
N ASN A 157 -1.57 -0.62 10.72
CA ASN A 157 -1.85 -0.67 12.16
C ASN A 157 -3.33 -0.92 12.53
N ASN A 158 -4.17 -1.28 11.56
CA ASN A 158 -5.61 -1.57 11.72
C ASN A 158 -6.45 -0.41 12.28
N ASN A 159 -5.91 0.81 12.25
CA ASN A 159 -6.67 2.02 12.55
C ASN A 159 -7.05 2.68 11.23
N GLN A 160 -8.35 2.98 11.05
CA GLN A 160 -8.89 3.54 9.81
C GLN A 160 -9.25 5.02 9.93
N ASN A 161 -9.09 5.62 11.11
CA ASN A 161 -9.55 6.97 11.40
C ASN A 161 -8.86 8.01 10.50
N GLY A 162 -9.63 8.98 10.00
CA GLY A 162 -9.11 10.18 9.31
C GLY A 162 -8.70 10.00 7.85
N TYR A 163 -8.35 8.79 7.38
CA TYR A 163 -7.78 8.62 6.04
C TYR A 163 -8.75 9.00 4.91
N VAL A 164 -10.06 8.80 5.08
CA VAL A 164 -11.07 9.28 4.12
C VAL A 164 -11.07 10.80 4.02
N ALA A 165 -11.03 11.50 5.16
CA ALA A 165 -11.04 12.96 5.22
C ALA A 165 -9.74 13.53 4.62
N LEU A 166 -8.60 12.94 4.96
CA LEU A 166 -7.29 13.24 4.37
C LEU A 166 -7.32 13.10 2.83
N ALA A 167 -7.77 11.95 2.31
CA ALA A 167 -7.82 11.71 0.86
C ALA A 167 -8.76 12.70 0.13
N LYS A 168 -9.94 12.97 0.69
CA LYS A 168 -10.87 13.96 0.13
C LYS A 168 -10.28 15.37 0.12
N LYS A 169 -9.57 15.74 1.18
CA LYS A 169 -8.91 17.05 1.28
C LYS A 169 -7.75 17.17 0.28
N LEU A 170 -6.96 16.11 0.08
CA LEU A 170 -5.93 16.06 -0.95
C LEU A 170 -6.52 16.22 -2.37
N ARG A 171 -7.63 15.53 -2.68
CA ARG A 171 -8.33 15.71 -3.97
C ARG A 171 -8.76 17.15 -4.24
N GLN A 172 -9.14 17.91 -3.21
CA GLN A 172 -9.45 19.33 -3.37
C GLN A 172 -8.24 20.13 -3.87
N TYR A 173 -7.03 19.83 -3.39
CA TYR A 173 -5.80 20.45 -3.89
C TYR A 173 -5.52 20.06 -5.34
N TYR A 174 -5.69 18.77 -5.66
CA TYR A 174 -5.37 18.22 -6.98
C TYR A 174 -6.20 18.85 -8.11
N ASN A 175 -7.46 19.23 -7.83
CA ASN A 175 -8.33 19.91 -8.80
C ASN A 175 -7.78 21.24 -9.34
N SER A 176 -6.83 21.85 -8.63
CA SER A 176 -6.20 23.13 -9.00
C SER A 176 -4.68 23.03 -9.22
N ALA A 177 -4.14 21.81 -9.19
CA ALA A 177 -2.72 21.56 -9.34
C ALA A 177 -2.24 21.77 -10.79
N SER A 178 -0.94 21.99 -10.96
CA SER A 178 -0.33 22.21 -12.28
C SER A 178 -0.10 20.92 -13.08
N LYS A 179 -0.18 19.77 -12.42
CA LYS A 179 -0.07 18.42 -12.99
C LYS A 179 -1.08 17.47 -12.35
N ASP A 180 -1.26 16.31 -12.95
CA ASP A 180 -2.04 15.24 -12.36
C ASP A 180 -1.36 14.70 -11.10
N PHE A 181 -2.17 14.51 -10.05
CA PHE A 181 -1.78 13.87 -8.80
C PHE A 181 -2.63 12.63 -8.54
N TYR A 182 -2.02 11.65 -7.87
CA TYR A 182 -2.64 10.37 -7.61
C TYR A 182 -2.76 10.04 -6.12
N ILE A 183 -3.75 9.22 -5.80
CA ILE A 183 -3.94 8.57 -4.50
C ILE A 183 -3.90 7.07 -4.72
N SER A 184 -3.07 6.36 -3.97
CA SER A 184 -3.06 4.90 -3.94
C SER A 184 -3.24 4.36 -2.52
N ALA A 185 -3.60 3.10 -2.39
CA ALA A 185 -3.61 2.41 -1.11
C ALA A 185 -3.05 1.00 -1.27
N ALA A 186 -2.46 0.46 -0.21
CA ALA A 186 -1.82 -0.86 -0.21
C ALA A 186 -2.48 -1.84 0.75
N PRO A 187 -3.74 -2.24 0.52
CA PRO A 187 -4.41 -3.22 1.38
C PRO A 187 -3.69 -4.56 1.36
N GLN A 188 -3.78 -5.32 2.45
CA GLN A 188 -3.54 -6.76 2.36
C GLN A 188 -4.66 -7.45 1.59
N CYS A 189 -4.49 -8.71 1.19
CA CYS A 189 -5.54 -9.40 0.41
C CYS A 189 -6.83 -9.70 1.21
N TYR A 190 -6.85 -9.52 2.54
CA TYR A 190 -8.09 -9.55 3.33
C TYR A 190 -9.10 -8.53 2.80
N TYR A 191 -10.36 -8.94 2.65
CA TYR A 191 -11.43 -8.03 2.26
C TYR A 191 -12.59 -8.09 3.27
N PRO A 192 -13.04 -6.93 3.82
CA PRO A 192 -12.40 -5.62 3.72
C PRO A 192 -11.08 -5.57 4.49
N ASP A 193 -10.12 -4.79 3.99
CA ASP A 193 -8.86 -4.55 4.69
C ASP A 193 -9.09 -3.75 5.98
N ALA A 194 -8.41 -4.14 7.06
CA ALA A 194 -8.63 -3.59 8.39
C ALA A 194 -8.08 -2.17 8.60
N SER A 195 -7.22 -1.68 7.72
CA SER A 195 -6.57 -0.37 7.83
C SER A 195 -7.05 0.62 6.76
N VAL A 196 -7.17 0.17 5.51
CA VAL A 196 -7.54 1.01 4.37
C VAL A 196 -8.89 0.64 3.74
N GLY A 197 -9.62 -0.34 4.27
CA GLY A 197 -10.93 -0.71 3.76
C GLY A 197 -11.94 0.44 3.75
N ASN A 198 -11.99 1.26 4.82
CA ASN A 198 -12.84 2.45 4.87
C ASN A 198 -12.39 3.53 3.87
N LEU A 199 -11.08 3.75 3.72
CA LEU A 199 -10.50 4.66 2.73
C LEU A 199 -10.96 4.26 1.32
N LEU A 200 -10.71 3.01 0.95
CA LEU A 200 -11.03 2.44 -0.37
C LEU A 200 -12.53 2.52 -0.71
N SER A 201 -13.40 2.40 0.29
CA SER A 201 -14.86 2.42 0.09
C SER A 201 -15.48 3.83 0.11
N ASN A 202 -14.75 4.86 0.54
CA ASN A 202 -15.35 6.19 0.80
C ASN A 202 -14.56 7.39 0.24
N ALA A 203 -13.41 7.16 -0.40
CA ALA A 203 -12.64 8.18 -1.11
C ALA A 203 -12.29 7.74 -2.54
N GLU A 204 -12.00 8.71 -3.41
CA GLU A 204 -11.53 8.46 -4.78
C GLU A 204 -10.05 8.06 -4.77
N VAL A 205 -9.79 6.77 -4.86
CA VAL A 205 -8.44 6.17 -4.95
C VAL A 205 -8.18 5.76 -6.40
N ASP A 206 -7.00 6.08 -6.94
CA ASP A 206 -6.61 5.74 -8.32
C ASP A 206 -6.08 4.31 -8.42
N PHE A 207 -5.27 3.89 -7.45
CA PHE A 207 -4.56 2.60 -7.48
C PHE A 207 -4.71 1.83 -6.16
N ALA A 208 -5.03 0.54 -6.23
CA ALA A 208 -5.00 -0.38 -5.10
C ALA A 208 -3.89 -1.42 -5.30
N PHE A 209 -2.81 -1.30 -4.55
CA PHE A 209 -1.66 -2.21 -4.55
C PHE A 209 -1.90 -3.37 -3.58
N ILE A 210 -2.78 -4.30 -3.95
CA ILE A 210 -3.25 -5.37 -3.06
C ILE A 210 -2.13 -6.38 -2.83
N GLN A 211 -1.75 -6.59 -1.57
CA GLN A 211 -0.65 -7.46 -1.18
C GLN A 211 -1.12 -8.93 -1.14
N PHE A 212 -0.91 -9.67 -2.23
CA PHE A 212 -1.25 -11.10 -2.36
C PHE A 212 -0.11 -12.01 -1.87
N TYR A 213 0.41 -11.70 -0.68
CA TYR A 213 1.46 -12.45 0.00
C TYR A 213 1.28 -12.37 1.53
N ASN A 214 2.04 -13.16 2.28
CA ASN A 214 1.94 -13.29 3.75
C ASN A 214 0.56 -13.71 4.31
N ASN A 215 -0.35 -14.20 3.47
CA ASN A 215 -1.75 -14.39 3.84
C ASN A 215 -2.34 -15.72 3.33
N TYR A 216 -3.59 -16.00 3.70
CA TYR A 216 -4.35 -17.16 3.21
C TYR A 216 -4.74 -16.98 1.73
N CYS A 217 -4.90 -15.73 1.30
CA CYS A 217 -5.34 -15.33 -0.03
C CYS A 217 -4.19 -15.05 -1.01
N ASN A 218 -2.98 -15.58 -0.75
CA ASN A 218 -1.89 -15.57 -1.73
C ASN A 218 -2.33 -16.19 -3.07
N VAL A 219 -1.63 -15.84 -4.15
CA VAL A 219 -1.90 -16.38 -5.50
C VAL A 219 -1.93 -17.91 -5.53
N ASP A 220 -0.99 -18.56 -4.84
CA ASP A 220 -0.82 -20.02 -4.78
C ASP A 220 -1.80 -20.72 -3.80
N LYS A 221 -2.72 -19.95 -3.20
CA LYS A 221 -3.67 -20.43 -2.17
C LYS A 221 -5.11 -20.06 -2.53
N GLN A 222 -5.82 -19.34 -1.65
CA GLN A 222 -7.20 -18.91 -1.84
C GLN A 222 -7.23 -17.52 -2.48
N PHE A 223 -6.68 -17.42 -3.68
CA PHE A 223 -6.56 -16.16 -4.41
C PHE A 223 -7.95 -15.53 -4.65
N ASN A 224 -8.21 -14.40 -3.98
CA ASN A 224 -9.53 -13.76 -3.93
C ASN A 224 -9.61 -12.51 -4.82
N TRP A 225 -8.97 -12.52 -5.99
CA TRP A 225 -9.00 -11.39 -6.92
C TRP A 225 -10.42 -11.02 -7.36
N ASP A 226 -11.30 -12.00 -7.50
CA ASP A 226 -12.72 -11.82 -7.82
C ASP A 226 -13.45 -10.90 -6.82
N THR A 227 -13.11 -11.03 -5.54
CA THR A 227 -13.64 -10.19 -4.45
C THR A 227 -13.21 -8.74 -4.63
N TRP A 228 -11.92 -8.53 -4.92
CA TRP A 228 -11.35 -7.20 -5.19
C TRP A 228 -11.87 -6.60 -6.49
N GLN A 229 -12.10 -7.42 -7.51
CA GLN A 229 -12.72 -7.01 -8.77
C GLN A 229 -14.16 -6.54 -8.54
N ASN A 230 -14.95 -7.29 -7.78
CA ASN A 230 -16.31 -6.88 -7.42
C ASN A 230 -16.30 -5.56 -6.62
N PHE A 231 -15.34 -5.37 -5.71
CA PHE A 231 -15.16 -4.09 -5.02
C PHE A 231 -14.95 -2.93 -6.00
N ALA A 232 -14.05 -3.09 -6.98
CA ALA A 232 -13.78 -2.04 -7.96
C ALA A 232 -15.03 -1.69 -8.80
N GLU A 233 -15.85 -2.68 -9.13
CA GLU A 233 -17.05 -2.49 -9.96
C GLU A 233 -18.26 -1.93 -9.20
N THR A 234 -18.37 -2.24 -7.90
CA THR A 234 -19.64 -2.05 -7.16
C THR A 234 -19.53 -1.17 -5.91
N VAL A 235 -18.33 -0.99 -5.38
CA VAL A 235 -18.11 -0.30 -4.09
C VAL A 235 -17.24 0.93 -4.23
N SER A 236 -16.15 0.86 -5.00
CA SER A 236 -15.20 1.98 -5.10
C SER A 236 -15.87 3.27 -5.58
N PRO A 237 -15.68 4.42 -4.89
CA PRO A 237 -16.15 5.71 -5.38
C PRO A 237 -15.55 6.11 -6.73
N ASN A 238 -14.35 5.62 -7.04
CA ASN A 238 -13.74 5.74 -8.35
C ASN A 238 -13.93 4.43 -9.14
N SER A 239 -14.90 4.39 -10.05
CA SER A 239 -15.15 3.21 -10.89
C SER A 239 -13.98 2.84 -11.80
N ASP A 240 -13.06 3.78 -12.05
CA ASP A 240 -11.86 3.58 -12.87
C ASP A 240 -10.63 3.19 -12.04
N ILE A 241 -10.80 2.89 -10.74
CA ILE A 241 -9.70 2.42 -9.88
C ILE A 241 -8.97 1.24 -10.53
N LYS A 242 -7.64 1.26 -10.46
CA LYS A 242 -6.80 0.17 -10.94
C LYS A 242 -6.30 -0.69 -9.79
N LEU A 243 -6.60 -1.97 -9.88
CA LEU A 243 -6.14 -3.02 -9.00
C LEU A 243 -4.81 -3.55 -9.53
N PHE A 244 -3.83 -3.68 -8.64
CA PHE A 244 -2.51 -4.23 -8.92
C PHE A 244 -2.33 -5.53 -8.15
N LEU A 245 -1.74 -6.53 -8.82
CA LEU A 245 -1.28 -7.76 -8.20
C LEU A 245 0.02 -7.50 -7.45
N GLY A 246 -0.05 -7.32 -6.13
CA GLY A 246 1.11 -7.10 -5.26
C GLY A 246 1.83 -8.40 -4.92
N LEU A 247 3.13 -8.47 -5.21
CA LEU A 247 3.97 -9.66 -5.04
C LEU A 247 5.29 -9.32 -4.33
N PRO A 248 5.91 -10.29 -3.63
CA PRO A 248 7.28 -10.15 -3.14
C PRO A 248 8.26 -10.20 -4.32
N GLY A 249 9.28 -9.36 -4.29
CA GLY A 249 10.32 -9.28 -5.32
C GLY A 249 11.36 -10.41 -5.27
N SER A 250 11.42 -11.16 -4.16
CA SER A 250 12.36 -12.27 -3.96
C SER A 250 11.85 -13.24 -2.87
N PRO A 251 12.46 -14.43 -2.71
CA PRO A 251 12.13 -15.36 -1.63
C PRO A 251 12.29 -14.80 -0.22
N THR A 252 13.11 -13.76 -0.05
CA THR A 252 13.40 -13.15 1.27
C THR A 252 12.72 -11.80 1.47
N ALA A 253 11.93 -11.34 0.49
CA ALA A 253 11.25 -10.05 0.57
C ALA A 253 10.01 -10.10 1.50
N ALA A 254 9.43 -11.28 1.69
CA ALA A 254 8.27 -11.53 2.54
C ALA A 254 8.38 -12.91 3.21
N GLY A 255 7.57 -13.16 4.25
CA GLY A 255 7.55 -14.45 4.94
C GLY A 255 6.95 -15.60 4.11
N SER A 256 6.03 -15.30 3.19
CA SER A 256 5.47 -16.26 2.23
C SER A 256 4.88 -15.56 1.00
N GLY A 257 4.55 -16.31 -0.05
CA GLY A 257 3.86 -15.79 -1.25
C GLY A 257 4.76 -15.32 -2.39
N TYR A 258 6.07 -15.53 -2.28
CA TYR A 258 6.98 -15.35 -3.43
C TYR A 258 6.77 -16.46 -4.46
N ILE A 259 6.68 -16.09 -5.74
CA ILE A 259 6.41 -17.01 -6.85
C ILE A 259 7.63 -17.07 -7.76
N SER A 260 8.41 -18.15 -7.69
CA SER A 260 9.54 -18.34 -8.60
C SER A 260 9.15 -18.82 -10.00
N ASP A 261 7.97 -19.41 -10.12
CA ASP A 261 7.48 -19.93 -11.40
C ASP A 261 6.84 -18.79 -12.22
N THR A 262 7.54 -18.34 -13.24
CA THR A 262 7.07 -17.24 -14.11
C THR A 262 5.86 -17.64 -14.96
N ASP A 263 5.63 -18.94 -15.18
CA ASP A 263 4.45 -19.42 -15.89
C ASP A 263 3.20 -19.30 -15.01
N GLU A 264 3.34 -19.52 -13.70
CA GLU A 264 2.27 -19.29 -12.72
C GLU A 264 1.85 -17.82 -12.70
N VAL A 265 2.81 -16.90 -12.61
CA VAL A 265 2.55 -15.45 -12.69
C VAL A 265 1.89 -15.09 -14.03
N SER A 266 2.42 -15.59 -15.15
CA SER A 266 1.86 -15.31 -16.48
C SER A 266 0.42 -15.81 -16.62
N SER A 267 0.13 -17.01 -16.12
CA SER A 267 -1.22 -17.59 -16.14
C SER A 267 -2.20 -16.78 -15.27
N THR A 268 -1.74 -16.29 -14.13
CA THR A 268 -2.50 -15.43 -13.21
C THR A 268 -2.80 -14.08 -13.88
N VAL A 269 -1.78 -13.41 -14.44
CA VAL A 269 -1.97 -12.15 -15.18
C VAL A 269 -2.96 -12.35 -16.31
N LYS A 270 -2.87 -13.45 -17.05
CA LYS A 270 -3.81 -13.75 -18.14
C LYS A 270 -5.25 -13.89 -17.65
N SER A 271 -5.50 -14.48 -16.48
CA SER A 271 -6.86 -14.65 -15.96
C SER A 271 -7.45 -13.32 -15.48
N ILE A 272 -6.66 -12.48 -14.81
CA ILE A 272 -7.16 -11.24 -14.18
C ILE A 272 -7.14 -10.01 -15.10
N SER A 273 -6.31 -10.01 -16.14
CA SER A 273 -6.10 -8.83 -17.01
C SER A 273 -7.25 -8.49 -17.96
N SER A 274 -8.27 -9.35 -18.06
CA SER A 274 -9.45 -9.10 -18.90
C SER A 274 -10.24 -7.87 -18.45
N SER A 275 -10.32 -7.64 -17.13
CA SER A 275 -11.00 -6.51 -16.51
C SER A 275 -10.36 -5.16 -16.89
N SER A 276 -11.18 -4.11 -17.03
CA SER A 276 -10.71 -2.72 -17.17
C SER A 276 -10.09 -2.15 -15.90
N ASN A 277 -10.38 -2.74 -14.74
CA ASN A 277 -9.80 -2.34 -13.46
C ASN A 277 -8.42 -2.98 -13.21
N PHE A 278 -7.95 -3.92 -14.03
CA PHE A 278 -6.57 -4.42 -13.88
C PHE A 278 -5.56 -3.33 -14.29
N GLY A 279 -4.62 -2.99 -13.40
CA GLY A 279 -3.58 -1.97 -13.61
C GLY A 279 -2.18 -2.52 -13.85
N GLY A 280 -1.89 -3.71 -13.33
CA GLY A 280 -0.60 -4.37 -13.50
C GLY A 280 -0.10 -5.05 -12.22
N ILE A 281 1.21 -4.99 -11.98
CA ILE A 281 1.87 -5.66 -10.85
C ILE A 281 2.55 -4.64 -9.94
N MET A 282 2.46 -4.85 -8.63
CA MET A 282 3.25 -4.13 -7.63
C MET A 282 4.28 -5.07 -7.01
N LEU A 283 5.49 -4.58 -6.73
CA LEU A 283 6.56 -5.35 -6.10
C LEU A 283 7.08 -4.71 -4.81
N TRP A 284 7.13 -5.55 -3.77
CA TRP A 284 7.88 -5.29 -2.53
C TRP A 284 9.24 -6.00 -2.58
N ASP A 285 10.38 -5.35 -2.72
CA ASP A 285 10.61 -3.95 -3.09
C ASP A 285 11.57 -3.88 -4.31
N ALA A 286 11.97 -2.68 -4.74
CA ALA A 286 12.91 -2.47 -5.83
C ALA A 286 14.26 -3.17 -5.57
N SER A 287 14.80 -3.07 -4.35
CA SER A 287 16.10 -3.68 -4.01
C SER A 287 16.08 -5.21 -4.15
N GLN A 288 14.95 -5.84 -3.80
CA GLN A 288 14.76 -7.27 -3.92
C GLN A 288 14.54 -7.70 -5.37
N SER A 289 13.61 -7.05 -6.06
CA SER A 289 13.18 -7.45 -7.41
C SER A 289 14.24 -7.20 -8.50
N PHE A 290 15.11 -6.20 -8.32
CA PHE A 290 16.24 -5.95 -9.22
C PHE A 290 17.44 -6.88 -8.95
N LYS A 291 17.65 -7.27 -7.69
CA LYS A 291 18.74 -8.19 -7.31
C LYS A 291 18.40 -9.65 -7.59
N ASN A 292 17.14 -10.03 -7.43
CA ASN A 292 16.67 -11.38 -7.68
C ASN A 292 16.64 -11.64 -9.19
N THR A 293 17.42 -12.63 -9.65
CA THR A 293 17.46 -13.01 -11.06
C THR A 293 17.04 -14.46 -11.27
N ILE A 294 16.14 -14.69 -12.22
CA ILE A 294 15.74 -16.02 -12.69
C ILE A 294 16.12 -16.13 -14.17
N ASN A 295 16.88 -17.16 -14.53
CA ASN A 295 17.33 -17.39 -15.90
C ASN A 295 18.02 -16.18 -16.56
N GLY A 296 18.75 -15.38 -15.76
CA GLY A 296 19.52 -14.22 -16.24
C GLY A 296 18.71 -12.93 -16.43
N LYS A 297 17.41 -12.92 -16.11
CA LYS A 297 16.58 -11.71 -16.05
C LYS A 297 16.27 -11.34 -14.60
N THR A 298 16.18 -10.06 -14.31
CA THR A 298 15.70 -9.57 -13.01
C THR A 298 14.23 -9.93 -12.83
N TYR A 299 13.79 -10.11 -11.58
CA TYR A 299 12.41 -10.48 -11.29
C TYR A 299 11.43 -9.40 -11.76
N VAL A 300 11.76 -8.12 -11.59
CA VAL A 300 10.96 -6.99 -12.12
C VAL A 300 10.79 -7.05 -13.64
N SER A 301 11.84 -7.40 -14.39
CA SER A 301 11.78 -7.55 -15.85
C SER A 301 10.88 -8.72 -16.25
N LEU A 302 10.91 -9.81 -15.50
CA LEU A 302 10.01 -10.95 -15.72
C LEU A 302 8.53 -10.59 -15.47
N MET A 303 8.25 -9.74 -14.48
CA MET A 303 6.89 -9.24 -14.24
C MET A 303 6.42 -8.33 -15.38
N LYS A 304 7.30 -7.43 -15.85
CA LYS A 304 7.01 -6.57 -17.02
C LYS A 304 6.72 -7.41 -18.26
N ASP A 305 7.56 -8.42 -18.53
CA ASP A 305 7.36 -9.38 -19.62
C ASP A 305 6.01 -10.12 -19.50
N ALA A 306 5.64 -10.57 -18.30
CA ALA A 306 4.37 -11.27 -18.07
C ALA A 306 3.16 -10.37 -18.37
N LEU A 307 3.22 -9.09 -18.03
CA LEU A 307 2.19 -8.11 -18.37
C LEU A 307 2.09 -7.88 -19.88
N GLU A 308 3.22 -7.56 -20.53
CA GLU A 308 3.23 -7.23 -21.96
C GLU A 308 2.77 -8.42 -22.82
N GLN A 309 3.20 -9.64 -22.49
CA GLN A 309 2.82 -10.83 -23.24
C GLN A 309 1.32 -11.16 -23.13
N ASN A 310 0.71 -10.98 -21.96
CA ASN A 310 -0.67 -11.43 -21.72
C ASN A 310 -1.73 -10.34 -21.98
N VAL A 311 -1.36 -9.06 -21.85
CA VAL A 311 -2.24 -7.92 -22.13
C VAL A 311 -2.27 -7.54 -23.61
N LEU A 312 -1.13 -7.59 -24.31
CA LEU A 312 -1.06 -7.24 -25.73
C LEU A 312 -1.56 -8.38 -26.64
N SER A 313 -1.43 -9.63 -26.18
CA SER A 313 -1.98 -10.79 -26.89
C SER A 313 -3.50 -10.89 -26.81
N SER A 314 -4.13 -10.35 -25.76
CA SER A 314 -5.59 -10.33 -25.61
C SER A 314 -6.27 -9.23 -26.44
N SER A 315 -5.52 -8.20 -26.85
CA SER A 315 -6.01 -7.10 -27.70
C SER A 315 -5.86 -7.36 -29.21
N SER A 316 -5.16 -8.42 -29.62
CA SER A 316 -4.99 -8.83 -31.02
C SER A 316 -6.01 -9.87 -31.51
N ALA A 317 -6.96 -10.30 -30.67
CA ALA A 317 -8.08 -11.15 -31.06
C ALA A 317 -9.24 -10.34 -31.70
N ALA A 318 -8.96 -9.59 -32.76
CA ALA A 318 -10.01 -9.12 -33.68
C ALA A 318 -10.48 -10.30 -34.56
N PRO A 319 -11.79 -10.43 -34.88
CA PRO A 319 -12.27 -11.58 -35.64
C PRO A 319 -11.63 -11.58 -37.03
N ALA A 320 -10.93 -12.66 -37.35
CA ALA A 320 -10.38 -12.89 -38.67
C ALA A 320 -11.52 -12.91 -39.71
N VAL A 321 -11.69 -11.79 -40.42
CA VAL A 321 -12.51 -11.76 -41.64
C VAL A 321 -11.79 -12.63 -42.67
N SER A 322 -12.32 -13.83 -42.88
CA SER A 322 -11.88 -14.78 -43.88
C SER A 322 -11.91 -14.13 -45.26
N SER A 323 -10.73 -13.78 -45.78
CA SER A 323 -10.54 -13.34 -47.16
C SER A 323 -10.40 -14.59 -48.04
N ALA A 324 -11.54 -15.06 -48.55
CA ALA A 324 -11.54 -16.06 -49.62
C ALA A 324 -10.94 -15.43 -50.89
N ALA A 325 -9.81 -15.96 -51.33
CA ALA A 325 -9.20 -15.64 -52.62
C ALA A 325 -10.11 -16.09 -53.78
N PRO A 326 -10.32 -15.28 -54.85
CA PRO A 326 -11.07 -15.74 -56.01
C PRO A 326 -10.16 -16.47 -57.00
N SER A 327 -10.53 -17.71 -57.30
CA SER A 327 -10.00 -18.49 -58.44
C SER A 327 -10.51 -17.91 -59.77
N ALA A 328 -9.59 -17.80 -60.73
CA ALA A 328 -9.87 -17.35 -62.09
C ALA A 328 -10.70 -18.37 -62.89
N VAL A 329 -11.75 -17.90 -63.56
CA VAL A 329 -12.36 -18.56 -64.73
C VAL A 329 -12.74 -17.52 -65.79
N THR A 330 -12.36 -17.85 -67.02
CA THR A 330 -12.36 -17.06 -68.25
C THR A 330 -13.70 -17.06 -68.99
N SER A 331 -13.93 -16.01 -69.81
CA SER A 331 -14.91 -15.83 -70.92
C SER A 331 -16.09 -14.89 -70.58
N GLY A 332 -16.44 -13.85 -71.32
CA GLY A 332 -15.92 -13.25 -72.56
C GLY A 332 -16.88 -12.12 -73.02
N ILE A 333 -16.36 -11.18 -73.84
CA ILE A 333 -17.04 -10.27 -74.81
C ILE A 333 -18.11 -9.31 -74.19
N THR A 334 -18.09 -7.97 -74.31
CA THR A 334 -18.01 -7.14 -75.53
C THR A 334 -17.89 -5.65 -75.14
N SER A 335 -17.32 -4.86 -76.05
CA SER A 335 -16.96 -3.44 -76.04
C SER A 335 -18.04 -2.41 -75.65
N ALA A 336 -17.61 -1.28 -75.07
CA ALA A 336 -17.89 0.07 -75.58
C ALA A 336 -16.92 1.11 -75.00
N SER A 337 -16.30 1.86 -75.91
CA SER A 337 -15.35 2.96 -75.76
C SER A 337 -16.02 4.32 -75.52
N THR A 338 -15.32 5.25 -74.84
CA THR A 338 -15.10 6.69 -75.22
C THR A 338 -14.36 7.40 -74.05
N LEU A 339 -13.05 7.68 -74.15
CA LEU A 339 -12.39 8.94 -74.57
C LEU A 339 -12.72 10.23 -73.78
N SER A 340 -11.65 10.73 -73.12
CA SER A 340 -11.14 12.12 -73.06
C SER A 340 -12.03 13.22 -72.44
N SER A 341 -11.56 14.28 -71.75
CA SER A 341 -10.34 15.12 -71.83
C SER A 341 -10.33 16.07 -70.60
N SER A 342 -9.26 16.17 -69.80
CA SER A 342 -8.20 17.21 -69.78
C SER A 342 -8.62 18.70 -69.76
N THR A 343 -8.21 19.44 -68.72
CA THR A 343 -7.37 20.69 -68.72
C THR A 343 -7.44 21.32 -67.29
N SER A 344 -6.33 21.52 -66.55
CA SER A 344 -5.28 22.56 -66.66
C SER A 344 -5.85 23.97 -66.35
N ALA A 345 -5.29 24.86 -65.53
CA ALA A 345 -3.95 25.00 -64.97
C ALA A 345 -3.91 26.04 -63.82
N SER A 346 -2.86 25.93 -62.97
CA SER A 346 -1.95 26.97 -62.43
C SER A 346 -2.51 28.26 -61.82
N GLY A 347 -2.22 28.60 -60.55
CA GLY A 347 -0.94 29.18 -60.07
C GLY A 347 -1.24 30.64 -59.65
N SER A 348 -0.73 31.26 -58.57
CA SER A 348 0.61 31.23 -58.00
C SER A 348 0.61 31.96 -56.63
N SER A 349 1.49 31.49 -55.75
CA SER A 349 2.24 32.13 -54.65
C SER A 349 2.17 33.65 -54.40
N SER A 350 2.15 34.04 -53.11
CA SER A 350 3.22 34.86 -52.47
C SER A 350 2.96 35.12 -50.97
N SER A 351 3.89 34.65 -50.12
CA SER A 351 4.27 35.22 -48.79
C SER A 351 4.99 36.58 -48.99
N PRO A 352 5.28 37.46 -47.97
CA PRO A 352 5.86 37.07 -46.67
C PRO A 352 5.71 38.00 -45.43
N SER A 353 6.28 37.51 -44.31
CA SER A 353 7.06 38.20 -43.24
C SER A 353 6.43 39.01 -42.09
N SER A 354 6.53 38.42 -40.89
CA SER A 354 7.14 38.89 -39.62
C SER A 354 7.23 40.40 -39.26
N SER A 355 6.83 40.74 -38.02
CA SER A 355 7.68 41.48 -37.05
C SER A 355 7.10 41.52 -35.63
N SER A 356 8.02 41.36 -34.68
CA SER A 356 7.99 41.58 -33.22
C SER A 356 7.60 42.99 -32.76
N THR A 357 7.08 43.14 -31.52
CA THR A 357 7.68 43.94 -30.41
C THR A 357 6.82 43.91 -29.13
N SER A 358 7.53 43.87 -28.00
CA SER A 358 7.13 44.08 -26.61
C SER A 358 6.43 45.43 -26.35
N ASP A 359 5.56 45.52 -25.34
CA ASP A 359 5.86 46.12 -24.02
C ASP A 359 4.61 46.43 -23.16
N SER A 360 4.71 46.00 -21.90
CA SER A 360 4.44 46.73 -20.65
C SER A 360 3.06 47.29 -20.26
N PHE A 361 2.61 46.75 -19.11
CA PHE A 361 1.98 47.37 -17.93
C PHE A 361 1.26 48.72 -18.06
N THR A 362 -0.01 48.73 -17.65
CA THR A 362 -0.61 49.88 -16.93
C THR A 362 -1.57 49.40 -15.85
N SER A 363 -1.35 49.94 -14.66
CA SER A 363 -2.14 49.80 -13.45
C SER A 363 -3.44 50.60 -13.53
N VAL A 364 -4.53 50.04 -12.99
CA VAL A 364 -5.71 50.81 -12.61
C VAL A 364 -6.09 50.44 -11.19
N SER A 365 -6.02 51.43 -10.32
CA SER A 365 -6.53 51.43 -8.95
C SER A 365 -7.88 52.15 -8.97
N LEU A 366 -8.90 51.62 -8.29
CA LEU A 366 -10.02 52.39 -7.75
C LEU A 366 -10.79 51.61 -6.68
N SER A 367 -11.23 52.37 -5.69
CA SER A 367 -11.56 52.04 -4.32
C SER A 367 -12.99 51.56 -4.06
N SER A 368 -13.12 50.77 -3.00
CA SER A 368 -14.07 50.85 -1.88
C SER A 368 -15.56 51.14 -2.11
N ALA A 369 -16.40 50.18 -1.70
CA ALA A 369 -17.73 50.44 -1.13
C ALA A 369 -18.02 49.46 0.02
N SER A 370 -18.55 49.99 1.13
CA SER A 370 -18.88 49.30 2.38
C SER A 370 -20.38 49.39 2.69
N ILE A 371 -20.81 48.67 3.75
CA ILE A 371 -22.03 48.81 4.61
C ILE A 371 -23.11 47.72 4.37
N PRO A 372 -23.84 47.18 5.38
CA PRO A 372 -23.61 47.01 6.85
C PRO A 372 -23.92 45.59 7.41
N PRO A 373 -23.69 45.32 8.72
CA PRO A 373 -24.21 44.16 9.45
C PRO A 373 -25.43 44.49 10.35
N THR A 374 -26.28 43.49 10.59
CA THR A 374 -27.40 43.48 11.57
C THR A 374 -27.53 42.03 12.07
N THR A 375 -27.77 41.66 13.32
CA THR A 375 -27.96 42.30 14.62
C THR A 375 -27.94 41.15 15.64
N SER A 376 -27.24 41.31 16.76
CA SER A 376 -27.33 40.45 17.94
C SER A 376 -28.44 40.93 18.88
N VAL A 377 -29.15 40.00 19.54
CA VAL A 377 -30.02 40.29 20.68
C VAL A 377 -29.77 39.27 21.80
N SER A 378 -29.84 39.79 23.02
CA SER A 378 -29.20 39.37 24.25
C SER A 378 -29.95 38.33 25.09
N THR A 379 -29.15 37.68 25.94
CA THR A 379 -29.36 37.21 27.32
C THR A 379 -30.75 37.38 27.98
N THR A 380 -31.17 36.31 28.67
CA THR A 380 -31.93 36.39 29.92
C THR A 380 -31.41 35.39 30.94
N THR A 381 -31.01 35.95 32.09
CA THR A 381 -30.72 35.29 33.37
C THR A 381 -32.03 35.15 34.16
N SER A 382 -32.19 34.05 34.91
CA SER A 382 -33.02 33.85 36.12
C SER A 382 -33.32 32.35 36.27
N SER A 383 -33.45 31.70 37.42
CA SER A 383 -33.16 31.96 38.82
C SER A 383 -33.29 30.59 39.52
N SER A 384 -32.54 30.44 40.60
CA SER A 384 -32.55 29.35 41.58
C SER A 384 -33.93 28.86 42.04
N ILE A 385 -34.09 27.54 42.22
CA ILE A 385 -35.06 26.95 43.15
C ILE A 385 -34.40 25.83 43.95
N THR A 386 -34.47 26.02 45.26
CA THR A 386 -34.08 25.13 46.35
C THR A 386 -35.09 23.99 46.53
N SER A 387 -34.64 22.75 46.78
CA SER A 387 -35.35 21.79 47.66
C SER A 387 -34.49 20.52 47.87
N THR A 388 -33.85 20.39 49.04
CA THR A 388 -34.25 19.54 50.19
C THR A 388 -34.10 18.03 49.99
N ILE A 389 -33.11 17.49 50.71
CA ILE A 389 -32.82 16.08 51.00
C ILE A 389 -33.94 15.47 51.86
N PRO A 390 -34.23 14.16 51.71
CA PRO A 390 -34.20 13.29 52.90
C PRO A 390 -33.32 12.05 52.70
N ALA A 391 -32.55 11.76 53.74
CA ALA A 391 -31.76 10.55 53.91
C ALA A 391 -32.65 9.34 54.22
N THR A 392 -32.29 8.15 53.74
CA THR A 392 -32.61 6.90 54.43
C THR A 392 -31.50 5.88 54.23
N THR A 393 -31.00 5.43 55.37
CA THR A 393 -29.97 4.43 55.63
C THR A 393 -30.51 2.99 55.45
N THR A 394 -29.72 2.11 54.83
CA THR A 394 -29.56 0.70 55.23
C THR A 394 -28.27 0.16 54.60
N GLY A 395 -27.33 -0.31 55.44
CA GLY A 395 -26.06 -0.89 55.00
C GLY A 395 -26.13 -2.41 54.81
N SER A 396 -25.09 -2.97 54.18
CA SER A 396 -24.38 -4.20 54.58
C SER A 396 -23.20 -4.48 53.64
N THR A 397 -22.00 -4.23 54.16
CA THR A 397 -20.76 -5.04 54.15
C THR A 397 -20.53 -6.11 53.06
N SER A 398 -19.44 -5.97 52.30
CA SER A 398 -18.31 -6.93 52.26
C SER A 398 -17.16 -6.44 51.35
N THR A 399 -15.94 -6.53 51.89
CA THR A 399 -14.63 -6.21 51.29
C THR A 399 -14.14 -7.32 50.35
N PRO A 400 -13.19 -7.05 49.42
CA PRO A 400 -11.81 -7.40 49.75
C PRO A 400 -10.73 -6.40 49.33
N SER A 401 -9.59 -6.58 49.99
CA SER A 401 -8.37 -5.80 50.03
C SER A 401 -7.48 -5.99 48.81
N THR A 402 -6.82 -4.90 48.43
CA THR A 402 -5.66 -4.80 47.54
C THR A 402 -4.36 -5.25 48.21
N THR A 403 -3.43 -5.85 47.45
CA THR A 403 -1.98 -5.53 47.47
C THR A 403 -1.26 -6.09 46.22
N PRO A 404 -0.14 -5.47 45.78
CA PRO A 404 0.42 -5.59 44.42
C PRO A 404 1.61 -6.57 44.30
N VAL A 405 1.89 -7.03 43.07
CA VAL A 405 3.00 -7.94 42.72
C VAL A 405 3.96 -7.24 41.73
N PRO A 406 5.30 -7.38 41.89
CA PRO A 406 6.30 -6.60 41.16
C PRO A 406 6.76 -7.25 39.83
N VAL A 407 7.37 -6.39 39.00
CA VAL A 407 8.05 -6.64 37.73
C VAL A 407 9.24 -7.61 37.88
N TYR A 408 9.41 -8.54 36.93
CA TYR A 408 10.65 -9.30 36.73
C TYR A 408 11.01 -9.43 35.24
N SER A 409 12.27 -9.14 34.91
CA SER A 409 12.87 -9.36 33.60
C SER A 409 13.29 -10.83 33.44
N SER A 410 13.04 -11.44 32.29
CA SER A 410 13.51 -12.79 31.97
C SER A 410 14.83 -12.75 31.17
N GLN A 411 15.88 -13.28 31.81
CA GLN A 411 17.10 -13.72 31.15
C GLN A 411 16.86 -15.06 30.44
N THR A 412 17.46 -15.18 29.26
CA THR A 412 17.57 -16.39 28.45
C THR A 412 18.36 -17.49 29.16
N SER A 413 17.80 -18.71 29.21
CA SER A 413 18.53 -19.92 29.59
C SER A 413 18.46 -20.95 28.47
N ASN A 414 19.63 -21.35 27.98
CA ASN A 414 19.84 -22.47 27.06
C ASN A 414 19.61 -23.80 27.78
N VAL A 415 18.88 -24.72 27.15
CA VAL A 415 18.87 -26.15 27.50
C VAL A 415 19.21 -26.95 26.24
N ALA A 416 20.26 -27.76 26.37
CA ALA A 416 20.75 -28.68 25.35
C ALA A 416 19.90 -29.95 25.28
N THR A 417 19.70 -30.47 24.07
CA THR A 417 19.45 -31.90 23.82
C THR A 417 20.32 -32.37 22.66
N ALA A 418 20.88 -33.57 22.83
CA ALA A 418 21.88 -34.20 21.97
C ALA A 418 21.28 -35.34 21.14
N ASN A 419 21.85 -35.55 19.94
CA ASN A 419 22.01 -36.78 19.11
C ASN A 419 22.06 -36.31 17.65
N ALA A 420 22.96 -36.68 16.73
CA ALA A 420 24.11 -37.61 16.56
C ALA A 420 24.92 -37.05 15.34
N PRO A 421 25.88 -37.73 14.63
CA PRO A 421 26.59 -39.01 14.80
C PRO A 421 28.14 -38.92 14.67
N LEU A 422 28.84 -40.07 14.77
CA LEU A 422 30.30 -40.30 14.64
C LEU A 422 30.77 -40.47 13.14
N PRO A 423 32.07 -40.72 12.81
CA PRO A 423 33.17 -39.75 12.78
C PRO A 423 34.06 -39.85 11.49
N PHE A 424 34.94 -38.88 11.23
CA PHE A 424 36.23 -39.16 10.56
C PHE A 424 37.31 -38.14 10.95
N SER A 425 38.50 -38.65 11.26
CA SER A 425 39.67 -37.98 11.86
C SER A 425 40.40 -37.00 10.92
N SER A 426 41.00 -35.95 11.50
CA SER A 426 42.46 -35.82 11.58
C SER A 426 42.90 -34.67 12.49
N THR A 427 43.95 -34.97 13.24
CA THR A 427 44.57 -34.24 14.34
C THR A 427 45.44 -33.07 13.89
N ASN A 428 45.49 -31.99 14.67
CA ASN A 428 46.75 -31.51 15.26
C ASN A 428 46.50 -30.49 16.38
N THR A 429 46.97 -30.86 17.57
CA THR A 429 47.11 -30.07 18.79
C THR A 429 48.32 -29.14 18.73
N PHE A 430 48.25 -27.94 19.32
CA PHE A 430 49.10 -27.55 20.46
C PHE A 430 48.59 -26.26 21.12
N THR A 431 48.80 -26.21 22.43
CA THR A 431 48.19 -25.42 23.50
C THR A 431 48.92 -24.08 23.80
N PRO A 432 48.37 -23.23 24.71
CA PRO A 432 48.53 -21.77 24.70
C PRO A 432 49.47 -21.23 25.79
N SER A 433 49.70 -19.91 25.83
CA SER A 433 50.01 -19.19 27.08
C SER A 433 49.82 -17.68 27.01
N THR A 434 49.59 -17.15 28.20
CA THR A 434 48.94 -15.92 28.64
C THR A 434 49.91 -14.79 29.05
N LEU A 435 49.55 -13.55 28.70
CA LEU A 435 49.45 -12.32 29.52
C LEU A 435 50.69 -11.59 30.12
N VAL A 436 50.57 -10.24 30.14
CA VAL A 436 51.10 -9.19 31.08
C VAL A 436 52.09 -8.13 30.51
N THR A 437 51.56 -6.91 30.34
CA THR A 437 52.00 -5.56 30.82
C THR A 437 53.43 -5.03 30.58
N GLN A 438 53.57 -3.86 29.92
CA GLN A 438 53.87 -2.52 30.52
C GLN A 438 54.61 -1.54 29.57
N VAL A 439 54.17 -0.28 29.65
CA VAL A 439 54.73 1.06 29.29
C VAL A 439 56.24 1.18 28.99
N GLY A 440 56.59 2.04 28.02
CA GLY A 440 57.91 2.71 28.01
C GLY A 440 58.32 3.38 26.69
N THR A 441 58.17 4.70 26.61
CA THR A 441 58.73 5.61 25.58
C THR A 441 60.25 5.68 25.58
N PHE A 442 60.89 5.79 24.42
CA PHE A 442 62.17 6.49 24.25
C PHE A 442 62.28 7.22 22.91
N SER A 443 62.81 8.44 22.99
CA SER A 443 63.12 9.37 21.91
C SER A 443 64.56 9.17 21.43
N SER A 444 64.83 9.38 20.13
CA SER A 444 66.04 10.05 19.62
C SER A 444 66.06 10.15 18.08
N ALA A 445 66.21 11.38 17.58
CA ALA A 445 66.76 11.70 16.24
C ALA A 445 68.30 11.85 16.33
N PRO A 446 69.07 11.90 15.22
CA PRO A 446 69.35 13.14 14.44
C PRO A 446 69.63 12.86 12.92
N ALA A 447 70.05 13.72 11.99
CA ALA A 447 69.88 15.13 11.57
C ALA A 447 70.65 15.31 10.20
N TRP A 448 70.42 16.44 9.49
CA TRP A 448 71.17 17.10 8.36
C TRP A 448 70.60 16.94 6.91
N SER A 449 70.50 17.96 6.03
CA SER A 449 70.91 19.39 6.04
C SER A 449 70.34 20.24 4.84
N SER A 450 70.04 21.54 5.09
CA SER A 450 70.21 22.83 4.31
C SER A 450 69.60 23.06 2.90
N THR A 451 68.64 23.98 2.59
CA THR A 451 68.47 25.50 2.66
C THR A 451 69.06 26.30 1.46
N PRO A 452 68.76 27.62 1.18
CA PRO A 452 67.74 28.61 1.65
C PRO A 452 67.12 29.56 0.55
N VAL A 453 66.12 30.42 0.87
CA VAL A 453 66.15 31.92 0.80
C VAL A 453 65.06 32.57 1.71
N THR A 454 65.50 33.57 2.45
CA THR A 454 64.97 34.58 3.41
C THR A 454 63.95 35.62 2.86
N ASN A 455 63.18 36.48 3.58
CA ASN A 455 63.30 37.18 4.89
C ASN A 455 61.94 37.77 5.42
N THR A 456 61.93 38.03 6.73
CA THR A 456 60.99 38.56 7.77
C THR A 456 60.82 40.12 7.79
N PRO A 457 60.21 40.86 8.79
CA PRO A 457 59.78 40.52 10.19
C PRO A 457 58.50 41.15 10.84
N SER A 458 58.08 40.50 11.96
CA SER A 458 57.59 40.90 13.34
C SER A 458 56.68 42.14 13.58
N SER A 459 55.84 42.29 14.64
CA SER A 459 55.83 41.89 16.07
C SER A 459 54.40 42.11 16.68
N SER A 460 53.76 41.15 17.38
CA SER A 460 53.50 41.02 18.85
C SER A 460 52.89 42.22 19.64
N VAL A 461 51.85 41.97 20.47
CA VAL A 461 51.82 42.04 21.98
C VAL A 461 50.36 42.07 22.56
N THR A 462 50.06 41.02 23.35
CA THR A 462 49.20 40.74 24.55
C THR A 462 47.92 41.50 25.01
N PRO A 463 47.08 40.85 25.87
CA PRO A 463 45.73 41.28 26.28
C PRO A 463 45.65 41.86 27.72
N GLU A 464 44.52 42.51 28.05
CA GLU A 464 44.23 43.05 29.38
C GLU A 464 42.98 42.43 30.03
N THR A 465 43.13 42.14 31.33
CA THR A 465 42.09 41.82 32.32
C THR A 465 42.02 42.99 33.29
N THR A 466 40.83 43.39 33.75
CA THR A 466 40.68 44.09 35.05
C THR A 466 39.35 43.77 35.71
N SER A 467 39.43 43.58 37.03
CA SER A 467 38.35 43.26 37.96
C SER A 467 38.07 44.47 38.86
N SER A 468 36.86 44.59 39.42
CA SER A 468 36.59 45.36 40.66
C SER A 468 35.31 44.86 41.35
N ALA A 469 35.42 44.60 42.66
CA ALA A 469 34.36 44.30 43.64
C ALA A 469 33.76 45.63 44.20
N SER A 470 32.72 45.76 45.05
CA SER A 470 32.18 44.99 46.18
C SER A 470 30.80 45.55 46.64
N ALA A 471 30.12 44.76 47.49
CA ALA A 471 29.37 45.15 48.69
C ALA A 471 27.81 45.20 48.68
N SER A 472 27.33 44.71 49.82
CA SER A 472 26.01 44.20 50.22
C SER A 472 25.14 45.20 51.00
N THR A 473 23.81 45.07 50.95
CA THR A 473 22.98 45.16 52.18
C THR A 473 21.61 44.46 52.01
N SER A 474 21.14 43.99 53.16
CA SER A 474 20.01 43.13 53.52
C SER A 474 18.60 43.67 53.28
N ASN A 475 17.64 42.78 53.02
CA ASN A 475 16.50 42.63 53.93
C ASN A 475 15.88 41.22 53.89
N SER A 476 15.51 40.73 55.07
CA SER A 476 14.91 39.42 55.33
C SER A 476 13.39 39.52 55.55
N GLN A 477 12.76 38.35 55.70
CA GLN A 477 11.36 38.05 56.11
C GLN A 477 10.40 37.92 54.90
N GLN A 478 9.61 36.87 54.71
CA GLN A 478 9.26 35.72 55.53
C GLN A 478 8.68 34.59 54.66
N ARG A 479 8.82 33.37 55.16
CA ARG A 479 8.38 32.08 54.65
C ARG A 479 6.86 31.91 54.78
N PHE A 480 6.19 31.40 53.74
CA PHE A 480 5.12 30.39 53.91
C PHE A 480 5.07 29.45 52.70
N THR A 481 5.05 28.16 53.01
CA THR A 481 5.07 27.01 52.12
C THR A 481 3.64 26.67 51.70
N THR A 482 3.37 26.43 50.41
CA THR A 482 2.32 25.48 49.98
C THR A 482 2.62 24.99 48.55
N THR A 483 2.64 23.67 48.38
CA THR A 483 3.02 22.93 47.17
C THR A 483 1.76 22.32 46.53
N LEU A 484 1.70 22.38 45.18
CA LEU A 484 1.10 21.41 44.21
C LEU A 484 -0.44 21.24 44.26
N THR A 485 -1.23 21.01 43.20
CA THR A 485 -1.08 20.64 41.77
C THR A 485 -2.48 20.72 41.13
N PRO A 486 -2.64 20.91 39.81
CA PRO A 486 -3.94 20.82 39.13
C PRO A 486 -4.19 19.41 38.57
N THR A 487 -5.40 18.87 38.78
CA THR A 487 -5.84 17.61 38.15
C THR A 487 -7.14 17.83 37.39
N SER A 488 -7.11 17.38 36.14
CA SER A 488 -8.13 17.40 35.10
C SER A 488 -9.30 16.44 35.39
N ALA A 489 -10.50 16.78 34.92
CA ALA A 489 -11.65 15.87 34.88
C ALA A 489 -12.28 15.87 33.47
N ALA A 490 -12.47 14.67 32.93
CA ALA A 490 -13.13 14.38 31.66
C ALA A 490 -14.67 14.34 31.80
N PRO A 491 -15.43 14.56 30.70
CA PRO A 491 -16.87 14.37 30.67
C PRO A 491 -17.24 12.94 30.21
N THR A 492 -18.39 12.43 30.67
CA THR A 492 -18.97 11.17 30.17
C THR A 492 -20.44 11.40 29.83
N SER A 493 -20.80 11.11 28.58
CA SER A 493 -22.16 11.21 28.03
C SER A 493 -22.83 9.83 28.03
N ALA A 494 -24.15 9.82 28.25
CA ALA A 494 -24.99 8.62 28.37
C ALA A 494 -25.43 8.03 27.02
N ALA A 495 -25.71 6.73 27.01
CA ALA A 495 -26.29 5.96 25.89
C ALA A 495 -27.82 5.75 26.05
N PRO A 496 -28.59 5.62 24.94
CA PRO A 496 -30.02 5.34 24.99
C PRO A 496 -30.35 3.84 24.99
N THR A 497 -31.50 3.50 25.56
CA THR A 497 -32.06 2.15 25.72
C THR A 497 -33.08 1.86 24.60
N SER A 498 -33.09 0.65 24.04
CA SER A 498 -34.22 0.10 23.27
C SER A 498 -34.23 -1.42 23.37
N ALA A 499 -35.35 -2.00 23.84
CA ALA A 499 -35.55 -3.44 24.03
C ALA A 499 -36.24 -4.09 22.82
N PRO A 500 -36.01 -5.39 22.51
CA PRO A 500 -36.82 -6.15 21.55
C PRO A 500 -37.84 -7.09 22.24
N PRO A 501 -38.92 -7.51 21.54
CA PRO A 501 -40.00 -8.32 22.11
C PRO A 501 -39.70 -9.83 22.05
N THR A 502 -40.32 -10.56 22.98
CA THR A 502 -40.19 -12.01 23.19
C THR A 502 -41.33 -12.76 22.49
N SER A 503 -41.02 -13.80 21.73
CA SER A 503 -42.00 -14.85 21.36
C SER A 503 -41.29 -16.19 21.20
N ALA A 504 -41.67 -17.15 22.04
CA ALA A 504 -41.16 -18.53 22.05
C ALA A 504 -41.93 -19.44 21.06
N PRO A 505 -41.29 -20.48 20.49
CA PRO A 505 -41.98 -21.50 19.68
C PRO A 505 -42.34 -22.77 20.47
N PRO A 506 -43.29 -23.59 19.99
CA PRO A 506 -43.69 -24.83 20.65
C PRO A 506 -42.86 -26.03 20.22
N THR A 507 -42.69 -26.95 21.16
CA THR A 507 -42.00 -28.24 21.07
C THR A 507 -42.84 -29.30 20.36
N SER A 508 -42.23 -30.06 19.44
CA SER A 508 -42.64 -31.44 19.14
C SER A 508 -41.48 -32.27 18.58
N ALA A 509 -41.31 -33.47 19.12
CA ALA A 509 -40.23 -34.43 18.87
C ALA A 509 -40.57 -35.40 17.69
N PRO A 510 -39.58 -36.15 17.15
CA PRO A 510 -39.69 -36.85 15.86
C PRO A 510 -40.03 -38.35 15.99
N PRO A 511 -40.36 -39.05 14.88
CA PRO A 511 -40.24 -40.49 14.80
C PRO A 511 -38.95 -40.92 14.08
N THR A 512 -38.36 -41.96 14.64
CA THR A 512 -37.15 -42.70 14.28
C THR A 512 -37.36 -43.60 13.06
N SER A 513 -36.37 -43.70 12.17
CA SER A 513 -36.13 -44.91 11.35
C SER A 513 -34.65 -44.99 10.93
N ALA A 514 -34.02 -46.11 11.24
CA ALA A 514 -32.64 -46.47 10.90
C ALA A 514 -32.53 -47.04 9.46
N PRO A 515 -31.31 -47.19 8.89
CA PRO A 515 -31.07 -47.31 7.45
C PRO A 515 -30.87 -48.77 6.99
N PRO A 516 -30.65 -49.00 5.67
CA PRO A 516 -29.82 -50.11 5.23
C PRO A 516 -28.59 -49.64 4.43
N THR A 517 -27.58 -50.51 4.54
CA THR A 517 -26.18 -50.40 4.16
C THR A 517 -25.92 -50.85 2.71
N SER A 518 -24.80 -50.36 2.16
CA SER A 518 -23.90 -51.03 1.20
C SER A 518 -24.28 -51.05 -0.29
N ALA A 519 -23.46 -50.41 -1.13
CA ALA A 519 -22.39 -51.09 -1.90
C ALA A 519 -21.90 -50.22 -3.07
N LEU A 520 -20.57 -50.14 -3.22
CA LEU A 520 -19.87 -49.65 -4.41
C LEU A 520 -20.00 -50.67 -5.57
N PRO A 521 -19.99 -50.22 -6.83
CA PRO A 521 -19.04 -50.84 -7.75
C PRO A 521 -18.34 -49.88 -8.74
N THR A 522 -17.23 -50.39 -9.24
CA THR A 522 -16.20 -49.80 -10.10
C THR A 522 -16.52 -49.93 -11.60
N SER A 523 -16.12 -48.88 -12.36
CA SER A 523 -15.77 -48.77 -13.80
C SER A 523 -16.40 -49.66 -14.88
N THR A 524 -16.84 -49.04 -15.99
CA THR A 524 -16.27 -49.25 -17.35
C THR A 524 -16.92 -48.32 -18.38
N ALA A 525 -16.13 -47.85 -19.35
CA ALA A 525 -16.50 -46.92 -20.42
C ALA A 525 -17.23 -47.59 -21.58
N THR A 526 -18.11 -46.86 -22.29
CA THR A 526 -18.26 -46.86 -23.78
C THR A 526 -19.17 -45.70 -24.23
N THR A 527 -18.75 -45.03 -25.29
CA THR A 527 -19.30 -43.85 -25.98
C THR A 527 -20.68 -44.06 -26.62
N ALA A 528 -21.61 -43.11 -26.43
CA ALA A 528 -22.65 -42.76 -27.40
C ALA A 528 -23.21 -41.34 -27.12
N SER A 529 -23.24 -40.50 -28.16
CA SER A 529 -23.74 -39.13 -28.15
C SER A 529 -25.27 -39.08 -28.13
N THR A 530 -25.84 -38.41 -27.12
CA THR A 530 -27.20 -37.83 -27.15
C THR A 530 -27.31 -36.70 -26.13
N GLN A 531 -27.70 -35.52 -26.61
CA GLN A 531 -28.29 -34.35 -25.92
C GLN A 531 -27.86 -34.07 -24.46
N GLU A 532 -27.01 -33.06 -24.31
CA GLU A 532 -26.55 -32.48 -23.05
C GLU A 532 -27.67 -31.70 -22.36
N THR A 533 -28.42 -32.37 -21.48
CA THR A 533 -29.00 -31.72 -20.30
C THR A 533 -27.85 -31.40 -19.36
N ALA A 534 -27.70 -30.12 -18.97
CA ALA A 534 -26.65 -29.66 -18.07
C ALA A 534 -26.57 -30.54 -16.82
N SER A 535 -25.60 -31.44 -16.77
CA SER A 535 -25.22 -32.14 -15.55
C SER A 535 -24.44 -31.14 -14.70
N SER A 536 -24.86 -30.94 -13.45
CA SER A 536 -24.07 -30.21 -12.45
C SER A 536 -22.65 -30.76 -12.40
N SER A 537 -21.67 -29.88 -12.23
CA SER A 537 -20.27 -30.27 -12.06
C SER A 537 -20.13 -31.10 -10.77
N TRP A 538 -19.12 -31.97 -10.67
CA TRP A 538 -18.90 -32.71 -9.42
C TRP A 538 -18.69 -31.74 -8.24
N ALA A 539 -18.04 -30.61 -8.52
CA ALA A 539 -17.72 -29.59 -7.54
C ALA A 539 -19.00 -28.88 -7.06
N HIS A 540 -19.93 -28.61 -7.97
CA HIS A 540 -21.23 -28.03 -7.63
C HIS A 540 -22.01 -28.96 -6.69
N ASP A 541 -22.10 -30.25 -7.03
CA ASP A 541 -22.76 -31.26 -6.19
C ASP A 541 -22.07 -31.38 -4.81
N ARG A 542 -20.74 -31.27 -4.78
CA ARG A 542 -19.96 -31.31 -3.53
C ARG A 542 -20.18 -30.06 -2.68
N ALA A 543 -20.24 -28.87 -3.28
CA ALA A 543 -20.52 -27.62 -2.58
C ALA A 543 -21.89 -27.65 -1.91
N ILE A 544 -22.92 -28.13 -2.61
CA ILE A 544 -24.26 -28.35 -2.05
C ILE A 544 -24.19 -29.34 -0.87
N ALA A 545 -23.49 -30.46 -1.03
CA ALA A 545 -23.35 -31.45 0.04
C ALA A 545 -22.65 -30.90 1.29
N LEU A 546 -21.62 -30.06 1.13
CA LEU A 546 -20.94 -29.39 2.24
C LEU A 546 -21.84 -28.36 2.92
N ASN A 547 -22.58 -27.55 2.16
CA ASN A 547 -23.52 -26.59 2.73
C ASN A 547 -24.62 -27.24 3.56
N LYS A 548 -25.08 -28.41 3.13
CA LYS A 548 -26.00 -29.23 3.93
C LYS A 548 -25.37 -29.65 5.26
N GLN A 549 -24.11 -30.09 5.26
CA GLN A 549 -23.38 -30.42 6.50
C GLN A 549 -23.24 -29.20 7.41
N TYR A 550 -22.85 -28.05 6.86
CA TYR A 550 -22.70 -26.82 7.64
C TYR A 550 -24.02 -26.41 8.29
N SER A 551 -25.14 -26.50 7.56
CA SER A 551 -26.48 -26.22 8.10
C SER A 551 -26.89 -27.16 9.24
N GLU A 552 -26.31 -28.37 9.29
CA GLU A 552 -26.49 -29.36 10.36
C GLU A 552 -25.46 -29.19 11.50
N GLY A 553 -24.58 -28.19 11.42
CA GLY A 553 -23.48 -27.96 12.38
C GLY A 553 -22.32 -28.95 12.25
N GLN A 554 -22.24 -29.66 11.12
CA GLN A 554 -21.17 -30.62 10.83
C GLN A 554 -20.04 -29.92 10.06
N MET A 555 -18.87 -29.82 10.68
CA MET A 555 -17.69 -29.17 10.11
C MET A 555 -16.95 -30.16 9.20
N ASN A 556 -17.27 -30.16 7.91
CA ASN A 556 -16.72 -31.07 6.88
C ASN A 556 -16.94 -32.58 7.16
N GLY A 557 -17.87 -32.92 8.06
CA GLY A 557 -18.19 -34.30 8.43
C GLY A 557 -17.22 -34.97 9.41
N SER A 558 -16.36 -34.19 10.09
CA SER A 558 -15.43 -34.68 11.12
C SER A 558 -15.66 -34.00 12.47
N SER A 559 -15.37 -34.71 13.57
CA SER A 559 -15.34 -34.14 14.93
C SER A 559 -13.99 -33.54 15.30
N GLU A 560 -12.95 -33.85 14.54
CA GLU A 560 -11.58 -33.33 14.69
C GLU A 560 -11.22 -32.54 13.43
N CYS A 561 -10.50 -31.44 13.59
CA CYS A 561 -10.04 -30.62 12.47
C CYS A 561 -8.52 -30.73 12.27
N PHE A 562 -8.08 -30.53 11.04
CA PHE A 562 -6.66 -30.46 10.69
C PHE A 562 -6.19 -29.02 10.63
N GLU A 563 -4.97 -28.75 11.08
CA GLU A 563 -4.39 -27.40 11.08
C GLU A 563 -4.57 -26.68 9.73
N GLY A 564 -5.19 -25.50 9.76
CA GLY A 564 -5.49 -24.69 8.58
C GLY A 564 -6.71 -25.14 7.76
N GLU A 565 -7.42 -26.18 8.18
CA GLU A 565 -8.69 -26.59 7.56
C GLU A 565 -9.73 -25.48 7.71
N ILE A 566 -10.56 -25.28 6.68
CA ILE A 566 -11.62 -24.27 6.67
C ILE A 566 -12.99 -24.95 6.56
N SER A 567 -13.94 -24.44 7.34
CA SER A 567 -15.33 -24.85 7.32
C SER A 567 -16.25 -23.66 7.60
N CYS A 568 -17.56 -23.88 7.52
CA CYS A 568 -18.54 -22.86 7.90
C CYS A 568 -19.40 -23.37 9.05
N SER A 569 -19.66 -22.50 10.02
CA SER A 569 -20.63 -22.78 11.06
C SER A 569 -22.06 -22.72 10.51
N ALA A 570 -23.02 -23.26 11.27
CA ALA A 570 -24.43 -23.26 10.89
C ALA A 570 -25.04 -21.86 10.77
N ASP A 571 -24.54 -20.90 11.56
CA ASP A 571 -24.91 -19.48 11.51
C ASP A 571 -24.13 -18.68 10.46
N GLY A 572 -23.21 -19.31 9.73
CA GLY A 572 -22.52 -18.72 8.58
C GLY A 572 -21.28 -17.90 8.92
N GLN A 573 -20.68 -18.14 10.08
CA GLN A 573 -19.31 -17.71 10.39
C GLN A 573 -18.32 -18.60 9.65
N ILE A 574 -17.15 -18.05 9.32
CA ILE A 574 -16.03 -18.85 8.83
C ILE A 574 -15.31 -19.47 10.03
N ALA A 575 -14.95 -20.74 9.92
CA ALA A 575 -14.18 -21.44 10.92
C ALA A 575 -12.86 -21.91 10.31
N ILE A 576 -11.76 -21.62 10.99
CA ILE A 576 -10.42 -22.09 10.63
C ILE A 576 -9.89 -22.92 11.78
N CYS A 577 -9.34 -24.09 11.48
CA CYS A 577 -8.72 -24.94 12.48
C CYS A 577 -7.35 -24.39 12.88
N ASP A 578 -7.16 -24.13 14.17
CA ASP A 578 -5.93 -23.66 14.78
C ASP A 578 -5.67 -24.52 16.04
N HIS A 579 -4.51 -25.17 16.10
CA HIS A 579 -4.13 -26.12 17.16
C HIS A 579 -5.18 -27.23 17.40
N ASN A 580 -5.75 -27.78 16.32
CA ASN A 580 -6.82 -28.79 16.34
C ASN A 580 -8.15 -28.33 16.97
N GLU A 581 -8.35 -27.02 17.14
CA GLU A 581 -9.63 -26.43 17.57
C GLU A 581 -10.18 -25.50 16.49
N TRP A 582 -11.51 -25.47 16.33
CA TRP A 582 -12.17 -24.54 15.41
C TRP A 582 -12.21 -23.13 16.00
N VAL A 583 -11.55 -22.18 15.33
CA VAL A 583 -11.64 -20.75 15.63
C VAL A 583 -12.61 -20.10 14.66
N TYR A 584 -13.62 -19.43 15.20
CA TYR A 584 -14.71 -18.82 14.44
C TYR A 584 -14.52 -17.33 14.26
N MET A 585 -14.82 -16.84 13.07
CA MET A 585 -14.76 -15.42 12.72
C MET A 585 -16.03 -15.02 11.97
N GLU A 586 -16.55 -13.85 12.32
CA GLU A 586 -17.67 -13.25 11.61
C GLU A 586 -17.27 -12.90 10.18
N CYS A 587 -18.16 -13.20 9.24
CA CYS A 587 -18.02 -12.69 7.88
C CYS A 587 -18.34 -11.19 7.85
N ALA A 588 -17.77 -10.48 6.89
CA ALA A 588 -18.05 -9.06 6.70
C ALA A 588 -19.54 -8.80 6.45
N ALA A 589 -20.02 -7.59 6.75
CA ALA A 589 -21.42 -7.23 6.54
C ALA A 589 -21.86 -7.49 5.08
N GLY A 590 -22.94 -8.27 4.90
CA GLY A 590 -23.44 -8.64 3.57
C GLY A 590 -22.86 -9.94 2.99
N THR A 591 -21.92 -10.59 3.69
CA THR A 591 -21.38 -11.91 3.33
C THR A 591 -21.75 -12.96 4.38
N THR A 592 -21.62 -14.22 4.02
CA THR A 592 -21.82 -15.39 4.89
C THR A 592 -20.92 -16.51 4.41
N CYS A 593 -20.48 -17.38 5.32
CA CYS A 593 -19.69 -18.53 4.96
C CYS A 593 -20.59 -19.61 4.33
N TYR A 594 -20.19 -20.10 3.16
CA TYR A 594 -20.75 -21.29 2.51
C TYR A 594 -19.73 -21.88 1.52
N ALA A 595 -19.92 -23.15 1.15
CA ALA A 595 -19.17 -23.79 0.08
C ALA A 595 -19.76 -23.42 -1.29
N TYR A 596 -18.90 -23.17 -2.27
CA TYR A 596 -19.29 -22.87 -3.66
C TYR A 596 -18.31 -23.54 -4.62
N ASP A 597 -18.66 -23.60 -5.91
CA ASP A 597 -17.73 -24.04 -6.96
C ASP A 597 -17.39 -22.94 -7.95
N SER A 598 -16.15 -22.99 -8.45
CA SER A 598 -15.66 -22.23 -9.59
C SER A 598 -14.68 -23.10 -10.35
N ASP A 599 -14.76 -23.10 -11.69
CA ASP A 599 -13.91 -23.93 -12.56
C ASP A 599 -13.80 -25.41 -12.15
N ASN A 600 -14.91 -25.99 -11.66
CA ASN A 600 -14.99 -27.38 -11.21
C ASN A 600 -14.08 -27.69 -10.00
N VAL A 601 -13.81 -26.68 -9.17
CA VAL A 601 -13.11 -26.74 -7.86
C VAL A 601 -14.06 -26.22 -6.77
N VAL A 602 -14.02 -26.83 -5.58
CA VAL A 602 -14.84 -26.44 -4.43
C VAL A 602 -14.06 -25.53 -3.50
N PHE A 603 -14.68 -24.42 -3.12
CA PHE A 603 -14.17 -23.44 -2.18
C PHE A 603 -15.11 -23.34 -0.98
N THR A 604 -14.57 -22.98 0.19
CA THR A 604 -15.34 -22.66 1.40
C THR A 604 -14.77 -21.38 1.99
N SER A 605 -15.54 -20.30 1.97
CA SER A 605 -15.12 -18.98 2.49
C SER A 605 -16.32 -18.07 2.73
N CYS A 606 -16.09 -16.89 3.32
CA CYS A 606 -17.08 -15.83 3.37
C CYS A 606 -17.33 -15.25 1.97
N ASN A 607 -18.56 -15.36 1.47
CA ASN A 607 -18.94 -14.84 0.16
C ASN A 607 -20.35 -14.20 0.25
N PHE A 608 -20.77 -13.44 -0.75
CA PHE A 608 -22.01 -12.67 -0.70
C PHE A 608 -23.24 -13.55 -0.47
N SER A 609 -24.04 -13.19 0.53
CA SER A 609 -25.15 -14.03 1.00
C SER A 609 -26.22 -14.31 -0.06
N TYR A 610 -26.36 -13.45 -1.07
CA TYR A 610 -27.32 -13.64 -2.16
C TYR A 610 -26.93 -14.79 -3.12
N LEU A 611 -25.63 -15.08 -3.25
CA LEU A 611 -25.11 -16.15 -4.10
C LEU A 611 -25.27 -17.53 -3.48
N LYS A 612 -25.40 -17.62 -2.14
CA LYS A 612 -25.57 -18.88 -1.41
C LYS A 612 -26.75 -19.72 -1.90
N SER A 613 -27.81 -19.07 -2.41
CA SER A 613 -29.02 -19.75 -2.91
C SER A 613 -28.76 -20.68 -4.10
N SER A 614 -27.67 -20.46 -4.84
CA SER A 614 -27.24 -21.34 -5.94
C SER A 614 -26.58 -22.63 -5.47
N PHE A 615 -26.33 -22.80 -4.17
CA PHE A 615 -25.55 -23.90 -3.59
C PHE A 615 -26.26 -24.56 -2.39
N GLN A 616 -27.60 -24.53 -2.34
CA GLN A 616 -28.43 -25.08 -1.25
C GLN A 616 -29.24 -26.31 -1.67
#